data_AF-A0A5N1BI62-F1
#
_entry.id   AF-A0A5N1BI62-F1
#
_cell.length_a   1.000
_cell.length_b   1.000
_cell.length_c   1.000
_cell.angle_alpha   90.00
_cell.angle_beta   90.00
_cell.angle_gamma   90.00
#
_symmetry.space_group_name_H-M   'P 1'
#
loop_
_entity.id
_entity.type
_entity.pdbx_description
1 polymer ?
#
loop_
_entity_poly.entity_id
_entity_poly.type
_entity_poly.pdbx_seq_one_letter_code
_entity_poly.pdbx_strand_id
1 'polypeptide(L)'
;MKSIYRILRKDIFIYAFLTCLLSLAMVSEAYLMQFIIDAINLGESRYIIVSLLTIVFILIQTLIYYFQQLLTAVLSKKSAYVFRKQIFANIQKEPLGLLTGEKNDKLLASLTTQIDQVEANYFYSIFWGGYLICQLLVAVIVSLYFNPILSILSIVLSLPNLFVAFLFKNALEKKQEALIEETNSTVASIQDLIGGATDWRVANKELSIFKLFESSTLNLLNKQVQVEKSQYTVVSLNQLFSNLLYFGTWIIGGLFIIHGQLTLGGMVAFSQLLARIAFPIYTSSDLLAKYISGKKTLDALSQEFIEVDQASHTVNDFNVIFLHQFSLKDRKASKALNVSFEKSKKYLLKGKSGIGDSDIMMTDTINPLKSKFKGFHKTFKQDDLGLSLSSFLLN
;
A
#
# COMPACT_ATOMS: atom_id res chain seq x y z
N MET A 1 -4.71 10.72 3.75
CA MET A 1 -3.91 11.32 2.65
C MET A 1 -3.62 12.82 2.82
N LYS A 2 -4.60 13.70 3.12
CA LYS A 2 -4.35 15.16 3.27
C LYS A 2 -3.26 15.50 4.30
N SER A 3 -3.19 14.75 5.40
CA SER A 3 -2.18 14.86 6.45
C SER A 3 -0.77 14.52 5.97
N ILE A 4 -0.62 13.46 5.15
CA ILE A 4 0.66 13.04 4.56
C ILE A 4 1.19 14.11 3.61
N TYR A 5 0.32 14.62 2.72
CA TYR A 5 0.68 15.69 1.77
C TYR A 5 1.13 16.97 2.49
N ARG A 6 0.44 17.37 3.56
CA ARG A 6 0.79 18.58 4.33
C ARG A 6 2.18 18.51 4.95
N ILE A 7 2.58 17.33 5.44
CA ILE A 7 3.88 17.11 6.09
C ILE A 7 5.00 17.01 5.04
N LEU A 8 4.75 16.36 3.91
CA LEU A 8 5.77 16.04 2.90
C LEU A 8 5.80 16.99 1.70
N ARG A 9 5.09 18.12 1.75
CA ARG A 9 4.93 19.04 0.61
C ARG A 9 6.25 19.44 -0.06
N LYS A 10 7.29 19.78 0.71
CA LYS A 10 8.60 20.19 0.18
C LYS A 10 9.29 19.04 -0.57
N ASP A 11 9.32 17.85 0.04
CA ASP A 11 9.94 16.67 -0.55
C ASP A 11 9.21 16.25 -1.84
N ILE A 12 7.88 16.38 -1.88
CA ILE A 12 7.06 16.09 -3.08
C ILE A 12 7.38 17.06 -4.23
N PHE A 13 7.63 18.34 -3.95
CA PHE A 13 8.05 19.28 -5.00
C PHE A 13 9.43 18.94 -5.58
N ILE A 14 10.39 18.59 -4.72
CA ILE A 14 11.72 18.15 -5.16
C ILE A 14 11.61 16.87 -5.98
N TYR A 15 10.76 15.94 -5.55
CA TYR A 15 10.45 14.71 -6.27
C TYR A 15 9.87 14.97 -7.66
N ALA A 16 8.89 15.85 -7.77
CA ALA A 16 8.31 16.21 -9.06
C ALA A 16 9.36 16.83 -9.99
N PHE A 17 10.20 17.73 -9.48
CA PHE A 17 11.28 18.33 -10.25
C PHE A 17 12.30 17.28 -10.75
N LEU A 18 12.81 16.43 -9.85
CA LEU A 18 13.74 15.36 -10.20
C LEU A 18 13.12 14.34 -11.17
N THR A 19 11.83 14.07 -11.03
CA THR A 19 11.09 13.17 -11.93
C THR A 19 11.03 13.73 -13.34
N CYS A 20 10.70 15.02 -13.50
CA CYS A 20 10.71 15.68 -14.81
C CYS A 20 12.13 15.72 -15.39
N LEU A 21 13.13 16.05 -14.57
CA LEU A 21 14.53 16.14 -14.98
C LEU A 21 15.06 14.77 -15.45
N LEU A 22 14.78 13.72 -14.68
CA LEU A 22 15.14 12.35 -15.05
C LEU A 22 14.43 11.91 -16.33
N SER A 23 13.14 12.21 -16.45
CA SER A 23 12.36 11.85 -17.63
C SER A 23 12.92 12.48 -18.90
N LEU A 24 13.29 13.75 -18.83
CA LEU A 24 13.93 14.45 -19.93
C LEU A 24 15.30 13.82 -20.26
N ALA A 25 16.14 13.59 -19.24
CA ALA A 25 17.47 13.00 -19.43
C ALA A 25 17.40 11.60 -20.08
N MET A 26 16.46 10.75 -19.63
CA MET A 26 16.23 9.41 -20.18
C MET A 26 15.78 9.43 -21.64
N VAL A 27 14.99 10.42 -22.03
CA VAL A 27 14.53 10.60 -23.42
C VAL A 27 15.63 11.20 -24.29
N SER A 28 16.49 12.06 -23.74
CA SER A 28 17.63 12.65 -24.45
C SER A 28 18.68 11.63 -24.89
N GLU A 29 18.75 10.44 -24.29
CA GLU A 29 19.62 9.35 -24.76
C GLU A 29 19.39 9.00 -26.24
N ALA A 30 18.15 9.13 -26.72
CA ALA A 30 17.83 8.92 -28.13
C ALA A 30 18.66 9.85 -29.03
N TYR A 31 18.69 11.14 -28.73
CA TYR A 31 19.46 12.13 -29.48
C TYR A 31 20.97 11.90 -29.37
N LEU A 32 21.46 11.47 -28.20
CA LEU A 32 22.87 11.13 -28.05
C LEU A 32 23.27 9.99 -28.99
N MET A 33 22.43 8.96 -29.11
CA MET A 33 22.68 7.88 -30.07
C MET A 33 22.68 8.38 -31.51
N GLN A 34 21.72 9.24 -31.89
CA GLN A 34 21.76 9.86 -33.21
C GLN A 34 23.05 10.66 -33.42
N PHE A 35 23.45 11.52 -32.47
CA PHE A 35 24.64 12.34 -32.61
C PHE A 35 25.92 11.50 -32.74
N ILE A 36 26.02 10.39 -31.99
CA ILE A 36 27.14 9.46 -32.12
C ILE A 36 27.20 8.87 -33.53
N ILE A 37 26.06 8.38 -34.04
CA ILE A 37 25.98 7.73 -35.36
C ILE A 37 26.25 8.74 -36.48
N ASP A 38 25.61 9.90 -36.43
CA ASP A 38 25.77 10.94 -37.43
C ASP A 38 27.21 11.49 -37.42
N ALA A 39 27.87 11.52 -36.25
CA ALA A 39 29.27 11.95 -36.13
C ALA A 39 30.28 11.01 -36.80
N ILE A 40 29.94 9.73 -37.01
CA ILE A 40 30.80 8.78 -37.75
C ILE A 40 31.10 9.32 -39.16
N ASN A 41 30.08 9.91 -39.81
CA ASN A 41 30.21 10.47 -41.15
C ASN A 41 30.90 11.84 -41.17
N LEU A 42 31.08 12.49 -40.01
CA LEU A 42 31.68 13.82 -39.88
C LEU A 42 33.19 13.78 -39.57
N GLY A 43 33.76 12.59 -39.36
CA GLY A 43 35.18 12.37 -39.12
C GLY A 43 35.54 12.06 -37.67
N GLU A 44 36.72 11.45 -37.49
CA GLU A 44 37.18 10.88 -36.21
C GLU A 44 37.23 11.90 -35.07
N SER A 45 37.74 13.12 -35.32
CA SER A 45 37.84 14.15 -34.29
C SER A 45 36.48 14.55 -33.72
N ARG A 46 35.47 14.71 -34.57
CA ARG A 46 34.11 15.05 -34.15
C ARG A 46 33.44 13.89 -33.43
N TYR A 47 33.66 12.67 -33.91
CA TYR A 47 33.19 11.45 -33.24
C TYR A 47 33.75 11.33 -31.82
N ILE A 48 35.05 11.56 -31.62
CA ILE A 48 35.68 11.52 -30.28
C ILE A 48 35.07 12.58 -29.35
N ILE A 49 34.89 13.81 -29.83
CA ILE A 49 34.30 14.90 -29.02
C ILE A 49 32.87 14.55 -28.60
N VAL A 50 32.03 14.10 -29.54
CA VAL A 50 30.65 13.71 -29.24
C VAL A 50 30.62 12.53 -28.26
N SER A 51 31.52 11.55 -28.42
CA SER A 51 31.62 10.39 -27.52
C SER A 51 32.01 10.81 -26.10
N LEU A 52 32.96 11.72 -25.93
CA LEU A 52 33.34 12.27 -24.63
C LEU A 52 32.19 13.02 -23.97
N LEU A 53 31.46 13.85 -24.73
CA LEU A 53 30.27 14.55 -24.21
C LEU A 53 29.17 13.59 -23.79
N THR A 54 28.95 12.49 -24.53
CA THR A 54 28.00 11.44 -24.15
C THR A 54 28.41 10.79 -22.83
N ILE A 55 29.69 10.48 -22.62
CA ILE A 55 30.16 9.90 -21.35
C ILE A 55 29.86 10.84 -20.18
N VAL A 56 30.15 12.14 -20.33
CA VAL A 56 29.83 13.14 -19.30
C VAL A 56 28.33 13.21 -19.04
N PHE A 57 27.50 13.16 -20.09
CA PHE A 57 26.05 13.14 -19.95
C PHE A 57 25.56 11.91 -19.18
N ILE A 58 26.06 10.71 -19.48
CA ILE A 58 25.68 9.47 -18.79
C ILE A 58 26.01 9.55 -17.29
N LEU A 59 27.16 10.16 -16.92
CA LEU A 59 27.52 10.36 -15.52
C LEU A 59 26.52 11.28 -14.80
N ILE A 60 26.15 12.40 -15.43
CA ILE A 60 25.16 13.35 -14.89
C ILE A 60 23.78 12.67 -14.77
N GLN A 61 23.36 11.96 -15.81
CA GLN A 61 22.12 11.22 -15.85
C GLN A 61 22.04 10.17 -14.74
N THR A 62 23.13 9.42 -14.52
CA THR A 62 23.22 8.43 -13.44
C THR A 62 23.03 9.08 -12.08
N LEU A 63 23.60 10.27 -11.87
CA LEU A 63 23.43 11.02 -10.62
C LEU A 63 21.97 11.45 -10.41
N ILE A 64 21.31 11.97 -11.46
CA ILE A 64 19.89 12.34 -11.42
C ILE A 64 19.03 11.11 -11.11
N TYR A 65 19.31 9.98 -11.77
CA TYR A 65 18.63 8.71 -11.54
C TYR A 65 18.76 8.27 -10.08
N TYR A 66 19.97 8.29 -9.52
CA TYR A 66 20.22 7.93 -8.13
C TYR A 66 19.38 8.79 -7.16
N PHE A 67 19.40 10.12 -7.32
CA PHE A 67 18.64 11.00 -6.43
C PHE A 67 17.13 10.85 -6.57
N GLN A 68 16.63 10.66 -7.79
CA GLN A 68 15.21 10.43 -8.03
C GLN A 68 14.74 9.11 -7.39
N GLN A 69 15.53 8.03 -7.53
CA GLN A 69 15.21 6.72 -6.93
C GLN A 69 15.30 6.75 -5.41
N LEU A 70 16.36 7.37 -4.87
CA LEU A 70 16.51 7.57 -3.44
C LEU A 70 15.33 8.33 -2.87
N LEU A 71 14.91 9.41 -3.52
CA LEU A 71 13.78 10.21 -3.06
C LEU A 71 12.45 9.47 -3.18
N THR A 72 12.26 8.65 -4.23
CA THR A 72 11.12 7.74 -4.37
C THR A 72 11.02 6.80 -3.16
N ALA A 73 12.12 6.13 -2.80
CA ALA A 73 12.16 5.21 -1.67
C ALA A 73 11.96 5.94 -0.32
N VAL A 74 12.60 7.08 -0.12
CA VAL A 74 12.49 7.88 1.11
C VAL A 74 11.07 8.42 1.29
N LEU A 75 10.42 8.90 0.23
CA LEU A 75 9.05 9.40 0.27
C LEU A 75 8.04 8.30 0.62
N SER A 76 8.23 7.09 0.08
CA SER A 76 7.40 5.93 0.43
C SER A 76 7.51 5.60 1.91
N LYS A 77 8.74 5.49 2.43
CA LYS A 77 9.01 5.22 3.85
C LYS A 77 8.50 6.33 4.76
N LYS A 78 8.69 7.60 4.41
CA LYS A 78 8.16 8.75 5.16
C LYS A 78 6.62 8.76 5.18
N SER A 79 5.99 8.41 4.06
CA SER A 79 4.53 8.31 3.97
C SER A 79 4.00 7.20 4.89
N ALA A 80 4.64 6.04 4.89
CA ALA A 80 4.33 4.95 5.81
C ALA A 80 4.57 5.32 7.28
N TYR A 81 5.64 6.05 7.59
CA TYR A 81 5.90 6.57 8.94
C TYR A 81 4.76 7.48 9.43
N VAL A 82 4.32 8.43 8.59
CA VAL A 82 3.20 9.33 8.92
C VAL A 82 1.90 8.55 9.10
N PHE A 83 1.66 7.54 8.26
CA PHE A 83 0.49 6.67 8.38
C PHE A 83 0.54 5.84 9.66
N ARG A 84 1.69 5.25 10.00
CA ARG A 84 1.91 4.54 11.27
C ARG A 84 1.64 5.40 12.49
N LYS A 85 2.09 6.65 12.46
CA LYS A 85 1.79 7.61 13.54
C LYS A 85 0.29 7.88 13.67
N GLN A 86 -0.44 7.97 12.55
CA GLN A 86 -1.90 8.16 12.57
C GLN A 86 -2.63 6.95 13.15
N ILE A 87 -2.30 5.75 12.67
CA ILE A 87 -2.90 4.52 13.19
C ILE A 87 -2.61 4.38 14.69
N PHE A 88 -1.37 4.64 15.12
CA PHE A 88 -1.03 4.58 16.55
C PHE A 88 -1.78 5.63 17.39
N ALA A 89 -1.95 6.85 16.87
CA ALA A 89 -2.75 7.87 17.55
C ALA A 89 -4.23 7.48 17.67
N ASN A 90 -4.78 6.78 16.67
CA ASN A 90 -6.16 6.27 16.72
C ASN A 90 -6.29 5.12 17.72
N ILE A 91 -5.32 4.21 17.77
CA ILE A 91 -5.25 3.13 18.78
C ILE A 91 -5.20 3.70 20.20
N GLN A 92 -4.51 4.83 20.44
CA GLN A 92 -4.49 5.47 21.77
C GLN A 92 -5.87 5.97 22.23
N LYS A 93 -6.78 6.24 21.29
CA LYS A 93 -8.16 6.68 21.59
C LYS A 93 -9.13 5.50 21.74
N GLU A 94 -8.72 4.28 21.39
CA GLU A 94 -9.56 3.10 21.51
C GLU A 94 -9.74 2.68 22.99
N PRO A 95 -10.95 2.27 23.41
CA PRO A 95 -11.18 1.68 24.72
C PRO A 95 -10.25 0.47 24.94
N LEU A 96 -9.50 0.45 26.04
CA LEU A 96 -8.45 -0.57 26.24
C LEU A 96 -8.94 -2.01 26.27
N GLY A 97 -10.23 -2.24 26.50
CA GLY A 97 -10.80 -3.57 26.40
C GLY A 97 -11.00 -4.11 24.98
N LEU A 98 -10.76 -3.28 23.97
CA LEU A 98 -10.56 -3.72 22.58
C LEU A 98 -9.09 -4.09 22.32
N LEU A 99 -8.17 -3.91 23.28
CA LEU A 99 -6.73 -4.14 23.15
C LEU A 99 -6.23 -5.45 23.82
N THR A 100 -7.12 -6.36 24.23
CA THR A 100 -6.76 -7.60 24.95
C THR A 100 -6.86 -8.86 24.07
N GLY A 101 -6.00 -9.85 24.32
CA GLY A 101 -6.04 -11.18 23.66
C GLY A 101 -5.62 -11.14 22.19
N GLU A 102 -6.32 -11.87 21.33
CA GLU A 102 -6.06 -11.96 19.86
C GLU A 102 -6.03 -10.60 19.16
N LYS A 103 -6.72 -9.59 19.71
CA LYS A 103 -6.71 -8.23 19.17
C LYS A 103 -5.35 -7.55 19.32
N ASN A 104 -4.55 -7.90 20.34
CA ASN A 104 -3.20 -7.37 20.53
C ASN A 104 -2.24 -7.85 19.43
N ASP A 105 -2.30 -9.13 19.07
CA ASP A 105 -1.48 -9.69 18.00
C ASP A 105 -1.86 -9.10 16.63
N LYS A 106 -3.16 -8.89 16.41
CA LYS A 106 -3.65 -8.20 15.22
C LYS A 106 -3.16 -6.74 15.16
N LEU A 107 -3.21 -6.01 16.27
CA LEU A 107 -2.68 -4.63 16.38
C LEU A 107 -1.18 -4.57 16.07
N LEU A 108 -0.40 -5.51 16.60
CA LEU A 108 1.03 -5.62 16.31
C LEU A 108 1.27 -5.88 14.81
N ALA A 109 0.52 -6.81 14.21
CA ALA A 109 0.61 -7.09 12.78
C ALA A 109 0.21 -5.88 11.93
N SER A 110 -0.82 -5.13 12.33
CA SER A 110 -1.25 -3.89 11.69
C SER A 110 -0.17 -2.82 11.74
N LEU A 111 0.46 -2.59 12.90
CA LEU A 111 1.49 -1.56 13.06
C LEU A 111 2.84 -1.92 12.40
N THR A 112 3.08 -3.19 12.13
CA THR A 112 4.32 -3.69 11.52
C THR A 112 4.08 -4.08 10.07
N THR A 113 3.78 -5.35 9.83
CA THR A 113 3.76 -6.01 8.51
C THR A 113 2.76 -5.39 7.56
N GLN A 114 1.55 -5.05 8.02
CA GLN A 114 0.53 -4.49 7.12
C GLN A 114 0.88 -3.07 6.68
N ILE A 115 1.45 -2.23 7.55
CA ILE A 115 1.93 -0.91 7.14
C ILE A 115 3.14 -1.01 6.23
N ASP A 116 4.03 -1.98 6.45
CA ASP A 116 5.16 -2.22 5.53
C ASP A 116 4.67 -2.70 4.15
N GLN A 117 3.59 -3.49 4.10
CA GLN A 117 2.90 -3.81 2.85
C GLN A 117 2.30 -2.56 2.20
N VAL A 118 1.67 -1.66 2.96
CA VAL A 118 1.16 -0.38 2.43
C VAL A 118 2.32 0.49 1.90
N GLU A 119 3.48 0.49 2.56
CA GLU A 119 4.69 1.17 2.08
C GLU A 119 5.11 0.67 0.70
N ALA A 120 5.38 -0.64 0.60
CA ALA A 120 5.92 -1.25 -0.60
C ALA A 120 4.91 -1.34 -1.75
N ASN A 121 3.63 -1.57 -1.45
CA ASN A 121 2.63 -1.85 -2.47
C ASN A 121 1.78 -0.62 -2.83
N TYR A 122 1.55 0.31 -1.91
CA TYR A 122 0.74 1.50 -2.17
C TYR A 122 1.60 2.76 -2.37
N PHE A 123 2.37 3.17 -1.36
CA PHE A 123 3.11 4.44 -1.44
C PHE A 123 4.20 4.40 -2.50
N TYR A 124 5.01 3.33 -2.53
CA TYR A 124 6.02 3.15 -3.58
C TYR A 124 5.39 3.12 -4.96
N SER A 125 4.26 2.42 -5.14
CA SER A 125 3.56 2.37 -6.42
C SER A 125 3.05 3.73 -6.89
N ILE A 126 2.61 4.60 -5.97
CA ILE A 126 2.20 5.97 -6.31
C ILE A 126 3.37 6.80 -6.81
N PHE A 127 4.49 6.79 -6.08
CA PHE A 127 5.66 7.58 -6.49
C PHE A 127 6.24 7.00 -7.78
N TRP A 128 6.60 5.71 -7.81
CA TRP A 128 7.12 5.07 -9.02
C TRP A 128 6.19 5.22 -10.23
N GLY A 129 4.88 5.06 -10.03
CA GLY A 129 3.86 5.28 -11.06
C GLY A 129 3.83 6.71 -11.58
N GLY A 130 4.01 7.70 -10.71
CA GLY A 130 4.16 9.10 -11.10
C GLY A 130 5.37 9.33 -12.01
N TYR A 131 6.50 8.68 -11.74
CA TYR A 131 7.65 8.70 -12.64
C TYR A 131 7.34 8.04 -13.98
N LEU A 132 6.75 6.84 -13.99
CA LEU A 132 6.41 6.13 -15.23
C LEU A 132 5.46 6.94 -16.13
N ILE A 133 4.47 7.61 -15.53
CA ILE A 133 3.54 8.49 -16.27
C ILE A 133 4.29 9.70 -16.84
N CYS A 134 5.14 10.34 -16.05
CA CYS A 134 5.93 11.49 -16.51
C CYS A 134 6.87 11.09 -17.67
N GLN A 135 7.59 9.98 -17.51
CA GLN A 135 8.46 9.40 -18.54
C GLN A 135 7.70 9.12 -19.83
N LEU A 136 6.51 8.50 -19.74
CA LEU A 136 5.67 8.20 -20.90
C LEU A 136 5.25 9.49 -21.62
N LEU A 137 4.78 10.50 -20.88
CA LEU A 137 4.35 11.78 -21.44
C LEU A 137 5.51 12.49 -22.14
N VAL A 138 6.67 12.60 -21.49
CA VAL A 138 7.85 13.24 -22.07
C VAL A 138 8.32 12.49 -23.33
N ALA A 139 8.34 11.15 -23.29
CA ALA A 139 8.75 10.34 -24.45
C ALA A 139 7.81 10.54 -25.65
N VAL A 140 6.49 10.55 -25.43
CA VAL A 140 5.50 10.78 -26.49
C VAL A 140 5.58 12.20 -27.04
N ILE A 141 5.73 13.21 -26.19
CA ILE A 141 5.86 14.61 -26.62
C ILE A 141 7.12 14.76 -27.48
N VAL A 142 8.25 14.28 -26.99
CA VAL A 142 9.53 14.39 -27.71
C VAL A 142 9.53 13.58 -28.99
N SER A 143 8.90 12.39 -29.03
CA SER A 143 8.80 11.62 -30.27
C SER A 143 7.97 12.38 -31.32
N LEU A 144 6.85 12.98 -30.93
CA LEU A 144 6.02 13.78 -31.84
C LEU A 144 6.79 14.98 -32.40
N TYR A 145 7.62 15.65 -31.58
CA TYR A 145 8.51 16.71 -32.06
C TYR A 145 9.61 16.18 -32.98
N PHE A 146 10.13 14.97 -32.73
CA PHE A 146 11.20 14.37 -33.51
C PHE A 146 10.74 13.98 -34.93
N ASN A 147 9.67 13.20 -35.01
CA ASN A 147 9.03 12.82 -36.26
C ASN A 147 7.53 12.56 -36.02
N PRO A 148 6.64 13.50 -36.39
CA PRO A 148 5.21 13.38 -36.13
C PRO A 148 4.58 12.14 -36.80
N ILE A 149 4.96 11.83 -38.04
CA ILE A 149 4.35 10.74 -38.82
C ILE A 149 4.74 9.39 -38.22
N LEU A 150 6.03 9.17 -37.99
CA LEU A 150 6.54 7.93 -37.40
C LEU A 150 6.03 7.73 -35.97
N SER A 151 5.85 8.83 -35.22
CA SER A 151 5.24 8.82 -33.88
C SER A 151 3.78 8.44 -33.88
N ILE A 152 2.97 9.01 -34.77
CA ILE A 152 1.55 8.66 -34.87
C ILE A 152 1.42 7.17 -35.23
N LEU A 153 2.21 6.68 -36.19
CA LEU A 153 2.22 5.26 -36.56
C LEU A 153 2.63 4.38 -35.38
N SER A 154 3.63 4.79 -34.62
CA SER A 154 4.07 4.06 -33.43
C SER A 154 3.03 4.06 -32.31
N ILE A 155 2.31 5.17 -32.12
CA ILE A 155 1.18 5.25 -31.18
C ILE A 155 0.10 4.27 -31.62
N VAL A 156 -0.26 4.24 -32.90
CA VAL A 156 -1.24 3.29 -33.45
C VAL A 156 -0.80 1.83 -33.23
N LEU A 157 0.46 1.51 -33.51
CA LEU A 157 1.04 0.18 -33.25
C LEU A 157 1.09 -0.19 -31.77
N SER A 158 1.12 0.81 -30.87
CA SER A 158 1.12 0.61 -29.42
C SER A 158 -0.28 0.43 -28.81
N LEU A 159 -1.36 0.80 -29.51
CA LEU A 159 -2.73 0.70 -29.01
C LEU A 159 -3.11 -0.71 -28.51
N PRO A 160 -2.73 -1.81 -29.18
CA PRO A 160 -2.99 -3.16 -28.66
C PRO A 160 -2.38 -3.41 -27.27
N ASN A 161 -1.17 -2.91 -26.99
CA ASN A 161 -0.55 -3.03 -25.66
C ASN A 161 -1.41 -2.35 -24.58
N LEU A 162 -1.88 -1.13 -24.85
CA LEU A 162 -2.75 -0.41 -23.91
C LEU A 162 -4.08 -1.14 -23.70
N PHE A 163 -4.61 -1.75 -24.76
CA PHE A 163 -5.88 -2.47 -24.71
C PHE A 163 -5.77 -3.77 -23.89
N VAL A 164 -4.65 -4.48 -23.95
CA VAL A 164 -4.38 -5.67 -23.12
C VAL A 164 -4.47 -5.31 -21.64
N ALA A 165 -3.81 -4.24 -21.20
CA ALA A 165 -3.86 -3.82 -19.80
C ALA A 165 -5.30 -3.53 -19.34
N PHE A 166 -6.12 -2.88 -20.17
CA PHE A 166 -7.50 -2.56 -19.86
C PHE A 166 -8.41 -3.80 -19.84
N LEU A 167 -8.30 -4.67 -20.84
CA LEU A 167 -9.11 -5.90 -20.96
C LEU A 167 -8.91 -6.85 -19.78
N PHE A 168 -7.67 -7.01 -19.35
CA PHE A 168 -7.32 -7.98 -18.32
C PHE A 168 -7.38 -7.42 -16.90
N LYS A 169 -7.55 -6.11 -16.73
CA LYS A 169 -7.61 -5.43 -15.42
C LYS A 169 -8.59 -6.12 -14.46
N ASN A 170 -9.87 -6.22 -14.86
CA ASN A 170 -10.92 -6.75 -13.99
C ASN A 170 -10.71 -8.24 -13.65
N ALA A 171 -10.17 -9.01 -14.60
CA ALA A 171 -9.88 -10.42 -14.38
C ALA A 171 -8.71 -10.61 -13.41
N LEU A 172 -7.68 -9.77 -13.51
CA LEU A 172 -6.51 -9.79 -12.63
C LEU A 172 -6.89 -9.34 -11.22
N GLU A 173 -7.67 -8.27 -11.11
CA GLU A 173 -8.19 -7.74 -9.84
C GLU A 173 -8.98 -8.81 -9.08
N LYS A 174 -9.95 -9.47 -9.72
CA LYS A 174 -10.73 -10.57 -9.10
C LYS A 174 -9.87 -11.73 -8.62
N LYS A 175 -8.87 -12.14 -9.40
CA LYS A 175 -7.96 -13.23 -9.01
C LYS A 175 -7.06 -12.83 -7.85
N GLN A 176 -6.58 -11.58 -7.84
CA GLN A 176 -5.79 -11.05 -6.74
C GLN A 176 -6.61 -10.96 -5.45
N GLU A 177 -7.87 -10.55 -5.54
CA GLU A 177 -8.79 -10.53 -4.40
C GLU A 177 -9.00 -11.93 -3.81
N ALA A 178 -9.27 -12.92 -4.66
CA ALA A 178 -9.41 -14.30 -4.23
C ALA A 178 -8.12 -14.87 -3.60
N LEU A 179 -6.94 -14.45 -4.08
CA LEU A 179 -5.67 -14.82 -3.47
C LEU A 179 -5.49 -14.20 -2.10
N ILE A 180 -5.86 -12.93 -1.92
CA ILE A 180 -5.80 -12.25 -0.62
C ILE A 180 -6.71 -12.94 0.40
N GLU A 181 -7.94 -13.27 0.00
CA GLU A 181 -8.89 -13.99 0.85
C GLU A 181 -8.36 -15.37 1.26
N GLU A 182 -7.84 -16.15 0.30
CA GLU A 182 -7.24 -17.45 0.59
C GLU A 182 -6.02 -17.32 1.52
N THR A 183 -5.15 -16.33 1.28
CA THR A 183 -3.98 -16.07 2.13
C THR A 183 -4.39 -15.82 3.58
N ASN A 184 -5.42 -14.98 3.79
CA ASN A 184 -5.92 -14.69 5.13
C ASN A 184 -6.52 -15.94 5.80
N SER A 185 -7.27 -16.75 5.04
CA SER A 185 -7.83 -18.03 5.51
C SER A 185 -6.74 -19.04 5.90
N THR A 186 -5.70 -19.17 5.08
CA THR A 186 -4.56 -20.05 5.35
C THR A 186 -3.78 -19.59 6.58
N VAL A 187 -3.54 -18.28 6.74
CA VAL A 187 -2.87 -17.74 7.93
C VAL A 187 -3.67 -18.02 9.21
N ALA A 188 -4.99 -17.79 9.19
CA ALA A 188 -5.86 -18.10 10.32
C ALA A 188 -5.85 -19.60 10.65
N SER A 189 -5.90 -20.46 9.61
CA SER A 189 -5.81 -21.90 9.77
C SER A 189 -4.48 -22.32 10.41
N ILE A 190 -3.35 -21.77 9.96
CA ILE A 190 -2.03 -22.05 10.53
C ILE A 190 -1.95 -21.57 11.98
N GLN A 191 -2.50 -20.40 12.31
CA GLN A 191 -2.55 -19.89 13.68
C GLN A 191 -3.34 -20.83 14.61
N ASP A 192 -4.48 -21.34 14.17
CA ASP A 192 -5.29 -22.30 14.94
C ASP A 192 -4.54 -23.63 15.16
N LEU A 193 -3.93 -24.16 14.10
CA LEU A 193 -3.12 -25.38 14.18
C LEU A 193 -1.92 -25.23 15.15
N ILE A 194 -1.26 -24.07 15.17
CA ILE A 194 -0.15 -23.80 16.09
C ILE A 194 -0.67 -23.55 17.51
N GLY A 195 -1.78 -22.81 17.66
CA GLY A 195 -2.42 -22.57 18.96
C GLY A 195 -2.83 -23.85 19.67
N GLY A 196 -3.33 -24.84 18.90
CA GLY A 196 -3.68 -26.18 19.39
C GLY A 196 -2.51 -27.16 19.53
N ALA A 197 -1.25 -26.72 19.40
CA ALA A 197 -0.08 -27.60 19.36
C ALA A 197 0.02 -28.58 20.53
N THR A 198 -0.31 -28.13 21.74
CA THR A 198 -0.29 -29.00 22.92
C THR A 198 -1.38 -30.07 22.83
N ASP A 199 -2.58 -29.70 22.40
CA ASP A 199 -3.75 -30.59 22.39
C ASP A 199 -3.58 -31.73 21.39
N TRP A 200 -3.18 -31.42 20.15
CA TRP A 200 -3.02 -32.46 19.13
C TRP A 200 -1.76 -33.31 19.32
N ARG A 201 -0.73 -32.81 20.00
CA ARG A 201 0.44 -33.61 20.42
C ARG A 201 0.06 -34.62 21.50
N VAL A 202 -0.69 -34.18 22.51
CA VAL A 202 -1.18 -35.09 23.56
C VAL A 202 -2.12 -36.14 22.95
N ALA A 203 -2.90 -35.77 21.94
CA ALA A 203 -3.80 -36.68 21.23
C ALA A 203 -3.10 -37.58 20.18
N ASN A 204 -1.80 -37.45 19.95
CA ASN A 204 -1.04 -38.14 18.88
C ASN A 204 -1.71 -38.02 17.49
N LYS A 205 -2.11 -36.80 17.10
CA LYS A 205 -2.81 -36.49 15.84
C LYS A 205 -1.96 -35.77 14.80
N GLU A 206 -0.64 -35.84 14.89
CA GLU A 206 0.31 -35.15 14.02
C GLU A 206 0.03 -35.37 12.53
N LEU A 207 -0.19 -36.61 12.12
CA LEU A 207 -0.48 -36.94 10.72
C LEU A 207 -1.80 -36.36 10.23
N SER A 208 -2.82 -36.29 11.09
CA SER A 208 -4.11 -35.68 10.76
C SER A 208 -3.99 -34.16 10.62
N ILE A 209 -3.24 -33.53 11.52
CA ILE A 209 -2.96 -32.09 11.50
C ILE A 209 -2.13 -31.72 10.28
N PHE A 210 -1.12 -32.53 9.93
CA PHE A 210 -0.31 -32.31 8.73
C PHE A 210 -1.15 -32.34 7.45
N LYS A 211 -2.13 -33.26 7.35
CA LYS A 211 -3.07 -33.29 6.21
C LYS A 211 -3.96 -32.04 6.12
N LEU A 212 -4.37 -31.47 7.26
CA LEU A 212 -5.12 -30.20 7.28
C LEU A 212 -4.24 -29.03 6.83
N PHE A 213 -2.99 -28.99 7.27
CA PHE A 213 -2.01 -28.02 6.80
C PHE A 213 -1.77 -28.15 5.29
N GLU A 214 -1.54 -29.37 4.80
CA GLU A 214 -1.31 -29.67 3.39
C GLU A 214 -2.51 -29.22 2.53
N SER A 215 -3.74 -29.52 2.93
CA SER A 215 -4.93 -29.12 2.17
C SER A 215 -5.11 -27.59 2.11
N SER A 216 -4.89 -26.89 3.23
CA SER A 216 -4.97 -25.43 3.29
C SER A 216 -3.90 -24.76 2.42
N THR A 217 -2.67 -25.26 2.46
CA THR A 217 -1.55 -24.71 1.68
C THR A 217 -1.62 -25.09 0.19
N LEU A 218 -2.19 -26.24 -0.17
CA LEU A 218 -2.42 -26.63 -1.56
C LEU A 218 -3.47 -25.76 -2.25
N ASN A 219 -4.52 -25.33 -1.52
CA ASN A 219 -5.47 -24.35 -2.03
C ASN A 219 -4.81 -22.99 -2.28
N LEU A 220 -4.00 -22.52 -1.33
CA LEU A 220 -3.22 -21.29 -1.48
C LEU A 220 -2.30 -21.37 -2.71
N LEU A 221 -1.55 -22.47 -2.88
CA LEU A 221 -0.70 -22.70 -4.04
C LEU A 221 -1.50 -22.60 -5.35
N ASN A 222 -2.68 -23.24 -5.42
CA ASN A 222 -3.53 -23.19 -6.61
C ASN A 222 -3.98 -21.75 -6.95
N LYS A 223 -4.33 -20.94 -5.94
CA LYS A 223 -4.69 -19.53 -6.14
C LYS A 223 -3.49 -18.70 -6.60
N GLN A 224 -2.32 -18.90 -6.00
CA GLN A 224 -1.07 -18.24 -6.41
C GLN A 224 -0.76 -18.55 -7.88
N VAL A 225 -0.77 -19.83 -8.27
CA VAL A 225 -0.52 -20.26 -9.66
C VAL A 225 -1.55 -19.65 -10.63
N GLN A 226 -2.82 -19.52 -10.24
CA GLN A 226 -3.84 -18.92 -11.10
C GLN A 226 -3.63 -17.41 -11.34
N VAL A 227 -3.14 -16.69 -10.32
CA VAL A 227 -2.74 -15.29 -10.44
C VAL A 227 -1.54 -15.17 -11.38
N GLU A 228 -0.48 -15.95 -11.15
CA GLU A 228 0.73 -15.98 -11.98
C GLU A 228 0.41 -16.27 -13.45
N LYS A 229 -0.40 -17.31 -13.73
CA LYS A 229 -0.83 -17.62 -15.10
C LYS A 229 -1.53 -16.44 -15.78
N SER A 230 -2.35 -15.69 -15.06
CA SER A 230 -3.02 -14.50 -15.60
C SER A 230 -2.05 -13.34 -15.81
N GLN A 231 -1.13 -13.10 -14.89
CA GLN A 231 -0.08 -12.09 -15.03
C GLN A 231 0.80 -12.39 -16.24
N TYR A 232 1.30 -13.62 -16.37
CA TYR A 232 2.16 -14.00 -17.49
C TYR A 232 1.43 -14.02 -18.84
N THR A 233 0.11 -14.20 -18.85
CA THR A 233 -0.70 -14.01 -20.07
C THR A 233 -0.63 -12.54 -20.54
N VAL A 234 -0.84 -11.59 -19.62
CA VAL A 234 -0.75 -10.15 -19.90
C VAL A 234 0.66 -9.76 -20.32
N VAL A 235 1.68 -10.22 -19.59
CA VAL A 235 3.10 -9.98 -19.89
C VAL A 235 3.46 -10.50 -21.28
N SER A 236 3.02 -11.71 -21.63
CA SER A 236 3.32 -12.32 -22.94
C SER A 236 2.66 -11.57 -24.10
N LEU A 237 1.40 -11.14 -23.94
CA LEU A 237 0.71 -10.32 -24.94
C LEU A 237 1.39 -8.95 -25.09
N ASN A 238 1.75 -8.30 -23.98
CA ASN A 238 2.52 -7.05 -24.01
C ASN A 238 3.87 -7.22 -24.70
N GLN A 239 4.56 -8.35 -24.48
CA GLN A 239 5.82 -8.64 -25.16
C GLN A 239 5.62 -8.80 -26.67
N LEU A 240 4.59 -9.54 -27.10
CA LEU A 240 4.25 -9.72 -28.51
C LEU A 240 4.00 -8.38 -29.19
N PHE A 241 3.13 -7.55 -28.61
CA PHE A 241 2.79 -6.25 -29.17
C PHE A 241 3.93 -5.24 -29.07
N SER A 242 4.80 -5.33 -28.06
CA SER A 242 6.03 -4.53 -27.98
C SER A 242 7.02 -4.91 -29.08
N ASN A 243 7.16 -6.20 -29.39
CA ASN A 243 7.98 -6.66 -30.53
C ASN A 243 7.39 -6.20 -31.86
N LEU A 244 6.06 -6.29 -32.03
CA LEU A 244 5.37 -5.78 -33.22
C LEU A 244 5.55 -4.27 -33.39
N LEU A 245 5.48 -3.51 -32.29
CA LEU A 245 5.80 -2.08 -32.30
C LEU A 245 7.24 -1.84 -32.73
N TYR A 246 8.20 -2.52 -32.10
CA TYR A 246 9.62 -2.34 -32.39
C TYR A 246 9.96 -2.68 -33.86
N PHE A 247 9.67 -3.91 -34.29
CA PHE A 247 9.97 -4.36 -35.66
C PHE A 247 9.09 -3.66 -36.70
N GLY A 248 7.82 -3.40 -36.38
CA GLY A 248 6.91 -2.66 -37.25
C GLY A 248 7.43 -1.26 -37.53
N THR A 249 7.90 -0.54 -36.50
CA THR A 249 8.50 0.78 -36.70
C THR A 249 9.82 0.71 -37.44
N TRP A 250 10.64 -0.33 -37.28
CA TRP A 250 11.84 -0.52 -38.12
C TRP A 250 11.51 -0.77 -39.59
N ILE A 251 10.50 -1.59 -39.89
CA ILE A 251 10.05 -1.84 -41.26
C ILE A 251 9.56 -0.53 -41.90
N ILE A 252 8.70 0.21 -41.20
CA ILE A 252 8.17 1.48 -41.68
C ILE A 252 9.28 2.53 -41.78
N GLY A 253 10.08 2.69 -40.73
CA GLY A 253 11.19 3.65 -40.68
C GLY A 253 12.26 3.38 -41.73
N GLY A 254 12.50 2.12 -42.08
CA GLY A 254 13.35 1.74 -43.22
C GLY A 254 12.86 2.35 -44.54
N LEU A 255 11.54 2.40 -44.77
CA LEU A 255 10.98 3.10 -45.93
C LEU A 255 11.27 4.61 -45.86
N PHE A 256 11.19 5.24 -44.70
CA PHE A 256 11.52 6.66 -44.55
C PHE A 256 12.99 6.95 -44.84
N ILE A 257 13.90 6.03 -44.46
CA ILE A 257 15.32 6.12 -44.81
C ILE A 257 15.52 6.01 -46.32
N ILE A 258 14.88 5.04 -46.97
CA ILE A 258 14.97 4.85 -48.43
C ILE A 258 14.51 6.09 -49.20
N HIS A 259 13.45 6.77 -48.72
CA HIS A 259 12.93 7.99 -49.32
C HIS A 259 13.67 9.27 -48.87
N GLY A 260 14.76 9.15 -48.10
CA GLY A 260 15.56 10.29 -47.62
C GLY A 260 14.86 11.19 -46.58
N GLN A 261 13.76 10.73 -45.98
CA GLN A 261 12.97 11.48 -44.99
C GLN A 261 13.49 11.29 -43.56
N LEU A 262 14.36 10.30 -43.33
CA LEU A 262 14.94 9.98 -42.02
C LEU A 262 16.39 9.48 -42.22
N THR A 263 17.31 9.90 -41.34
CA THR A 263 18.69 9.36 -41.36
C THR A 263 18.76 8.04 -40.60
N LEU A 264 19.82 7.25 -40.83
CA LEU A 264 20.05 6.03 -40.06
C LEU A 264 20.21 6.34 -38.55
N GLY A 265 20.96 7.40 -38.21
CA GLY A 265 21.08 7.87 -36.83
C GLY A 265 19.73 8.28 -36.24
N GLY A 266 18.90 8.97 -37.02
CA GLY A 266 17.55 9.35 -36.61
C GLY A 266 16.62 8.16 -36.36
N MET A 267 16.75 7.09 -37.15
CA MET A 267 16.02 5.84 -36.93
C MET A 267 16.45 5.14 -35.64
N VAL A 268 17.76 5.09 -35.37
CA VAL A 268 18.27 4.54 -34.11
C VAL A 268 17.77 5.36 -32.92
N ALA A 269 17.84 6.70 -32.97
CA ALA A 269 17.24 7.56 -31.96
C ALA A 269 15.75 7.26 -31.76
N PHE A 270 15.00 7.15 -32.84
CA PHE A 270 13.57 6.86 -32.75
C PHE A 270 13.30 5.50 -32.09
N SER A 271 14.11 4.48 -32.39
CA SER A 271 14.00 3.18 -31.72
C SER A 271 14.26 3.26 -30.21
N GLN A 272 15.14 4.16 -29.76
CA GLN A 272 15.36 4.42 -28.33
C GLN A 272 14.15 5.13 -27.70
N LEU A 273 13.55 6.10 -28.40
CA LEU A 273 12.30 6.75 -27.95
C LEU A 273 11.17 5.73 -27.77
N LEU A 274 11.04 4.77 -28.69
CA LEU A 274 10.07 3.68 -28.57
C LEU A 274 10.27 2.84 -27.32
N ALA A 275 11.51 2.48 -26.99
CA ALA A 275 11.81 1.76 -25.76
C ALA A 275 11.37 2.56 -24.52
N ARG A 276 11.53 3.89 -24.54
CA ARG A 276 11.06 4.80 -23.47
C ARG A 276 9.54 4.92 -23.37
N ILE A 277 8.81 4.72 -24.47
CA ILE A 277 7.33 4.63 -24.49
C ILE A 277 6.86 3.25 -24.00
N ALA A 278 7.52 2.18 -24.43
CA ALA A 278 7.12 0.81 -24.12
C ALA A 278 7.36 0.45 -22.64
N PHE A 279 8.45 0.92 -22.05
CA PHE A 279 8.84 0.54 -20.68
C PHE A 279 7.78 0.86 -19.60
N PRO A 280 7.18 2.06 -19.55
CA PRO A 280 6.07 2.36 -18.65
C PRO A 280 4.86 1.45 -18.85
N ILE A 281 4.53 1.13 -20.11
CA ILE A 281 3.36 0.28 -20.44
C ILE A 281 3.59 -1.13 -19.91
N TYR A 282 4.77 -1.70 -20.15
CA TYR A 282 5.15 -3.03 -19.65
C TYR A 282 5.10 -3.09 -18.12
N THR A 283 5.73 -2.11 -17.45
CA THR A 283 5.86 -2.09 -15.98
C THR A 283 4.53 -1.77 -15.28
N SER A 284 3.59 -1.12 -15.98
CA SER A 284 2.31 -0.70 -15.39
C SER A 284 1.48 -1.86 -14.83
N SER A 285 1.55 -3.06 -15.42
CA SER A 285 0.69 -4.18 -15.02
C SER A 285 1.04 -4.71 -13.63
N ASP A 286 2.33 -4.95 -13.36
CA ASP A 286 2.83 -5.33 -12.03
C ASP A 286 2.54 -4.23 -11.00
N LEU A 287 2.79 -2.98 -11.39
CA LEU A 287 2.57 -1.83 -10.53
C LEU A 287 1.09 -1.65 -10.15
N LEU A 288 0.18 -1.89 -11.08
CA LEU A 288 -1.27 -1.84 -10.84
C LEU A 288 -1.70 -2.93 -9.86
N ALA A 289 -1.20 -4.17 -10.00
CA ALA A 289 -1.53 -5.25 -9.07
C ALA A 289 -1.06 -4.93 -7.64
N LYS A 290 0.17 -4.42 -7.49
CA LYS A 290 0.71 -3.93 -6.21
C LYS A 290 -0.13 -2.80 -5.66
N TYR A 291 -0.42 -1.78 -6.47
CA TYR A 291 -1.24 -0.64 -6.06
C TYR A 291 -2.62 -1.07 -5.54
N ILE A 292 -3.32 -1.98 -6.24
CA ILE A 292 -4.62 -2.51 -5.82
C ILE A 292 -4.50 -3.22 -4.47
N SER A 293 -3.52 -4.13 -4.33
CA SER A 293 -3.28 -4.85 -3.08
C SER A 293 -2.97 -3.90 -1.91
N GLY A 294 -2.04 -2.97 -2.09
CA GLY A 294 -1.65 -2.01 -1.06
C GLY A 294 -2.79 -1.06 -0.70
N LYS A 295 -3.60 -0.65 -1.68
CA LYS A 295 -4.78 0.19 -1.43
C LYS A 295 -5.82 -0.54 -0.59
N LYS A 296 -6.09 -1.82 -0.88
CA LYS A 296 -7.05 -2.63 -0.09
C LYS A 296 -6.59 -2.76 1.36
N THR A 297 -5.30 -3.00 1.61
CA THR A 297 -4.73 -3.03 2.97
C THR A 297 -4.81 -1.67 3.66
N LEU A 298 -4.52 -0.59 2.95
CA LEU A 298 -4.65 0.78 3.46
C LEU A 298 -6.11 1.08 3.88
N ASP A 299 -7.06 0.76 3.01
CA ASP A 299 -8.48 1.02 3.24
C ASP A 299 -8.98 0.20 4.44
N ALA A 300 -8.60 -1.08 4.54
CA ALA A 300 -8.93 -1.94 5.68
C ALA A 300 -8.39 -1.38 7.02
N LEU A 301 -7.12 -0.98 7.06
CA LEU A 301 -6.53 -0.35 8.25
C LEU A 301 -7.22 0.97 8.63
N SER A 302 -7.59 1.77 7.63
CA SER A 302 -8.23 3.06 7.86
C SER A 302 -9.67 2.92 8.39
N GLN A 303 -10.37 1.86 7.99
CA GLN A 303 -11.73 1.55 8.48
C GLN A 303 -11.71 0.89 9.86
N GLU A 304 -10.66 0.13 10.18
CA GLU A 304 -10.54 -0.54 11.48
C GLU A 304 -10.23 0.46 12.62
N PHE A 305 -9.43 1.49 12.34
CA PHE A 305 -8.97 2.46 13.34
C PHE A 305 -9.53 3.87 13.05
N ILE A 306 -10.86 4.03 13.14
CA ILE A 306 -11.52 5.33 12.92
C ILE A 306 -11.22 6.27 14.10
N GLU A 307 -11.05 7.56 13.83
CA GLU A 307 -11.05 8.58 14.89
C GLU A 307 -12.41 8.59 15.61
N VAL A 308 -12.48 7.93 16.77
CA VAL A 308 -13.60 8.15 17.69
C VAL A 308 -13.32 9.45 18.43
N ASP A 309 -13.93 10.55 17.96
CA ASP A 309 -13.92 11.83 18.67
C ASP A 309 -14.91 11.73 19.84
N GLN A 310 -14.49 11.11 20.93
CA GLN A 310 -15.27 11.13 22.17
C GLN A 310 -15.08 12.50 22.82
N ALA A 311 -16.11 13.35 22.71
CA ALA A 311 -16.20 14.58 23.46
C ALA A 311 -16.01 14.28 24.96
N SER A 312 -14.88 14.74 25.48
CA SER A 312 -14.49 14.56 26.86
C SER A 312 -15.04 15.71 27.69
N HIS A 313 -15.99 15.42 28.59
CA HIS A 313 -16.47 16.40 29.57
C HIS A 313 -15.84 16.13 30.93
N THR A 314 -15.14 17.14 31.45
CA THR A 314 -14.59 17.13 32.81
C THR A 314 -15.70 17.42 33.81
N VAL A 315 -15.97 16.46 34.70
CA VAL A 315 -16.89 16.63 35.83
C VAL A 315 -16.06 17.03 37.05
N ASN A 316 -16.22 18.28 37.50
CA ASN A 316 -15.41 18.84 38.59
C ASN A 316 -15.92 18.45 39.99
N ASP A 317 -17.19 18.04 40.12
CA ASP A 317 -17.75 17.61 41.41
C ASP A 317 -18.87 16.58 41.22
N PHE A 318 -18.93 15.60 42.12
CA PHE A 318 -19.96 14.57 42.15
C PHE A 318 -20.36 14.25 43.59
N ASN A 319 -21.65 14.07 43.84
CA ASN A 319 -22.18 13.69 45.15
C ASN A 319 -22.53 12.20 45.24
N VAL A 320 -23.05 11.63 44.14
CA VAL A 320 -23.50 10.24 44.07
C VAL A 320 -23.15 9.65 42.71
N ILE A 321 -22.64 8.43 42.70
CA ILE A 321 -22.48 7.60 41.51
C ILE A 321 -23.60 6.56 41.54
N PHE A 322 -24.45 6.55 40.51
CA PHE A 322 -25.55 5.59 40.40
C PHE A 322 -25.30 4.62 39.24
N LEU A 323 -25.19 3.34 39.56
CA LEU A 323 -25.16 2.27 38.58
C LEU A 323 -26.59 1.77 38.37
N HIS A 324 -27.17 2.08 37.20
CA HIS A 324 -28.49 1.60 36.81
C HIS A 324 -28.37 0.46 35.79
N GLN A 325 -29.05 -0.65 36.05
CA GLN A 325 -29.10 -1.85 35.20
C GLN A 325 -27.71 -2.35 34.75
N PHE A 326 -26.75 -2.40 35.68
CA PHE A 326 -25.42 -2.87 35.35
C PHE A 326 -25.43 -4.40 35.12
N SER A 327 -25.18 -4.85 33.89
CA SER A 327 -24.97 -6.27 33.50
C SER A 327 -23.62 -6.51 32.80
N LEU A 328 -22.99 -7.66 33.04
CA LEU A 328 -21.70 -8.02 32.41
C LEU A 328 -21.96 -8.67 31.03
N LYS A 329 -21.37 -8.10 29.97
CA LYS A 329 -21.65 -8.45 28.56
C LYS A 329 -21.47 -9.94 28.24
N ASP A 330 -20.54 -10.61 28.90
CA ASP A 330 -20.22 -12.04 28.68
C ASP A 330 -20.92 -13.03 29.62
N ARG A 331 -21.85 -12.56 30.47
CA ARG A 331 -22.57 -13.45 31.39
C ARG A 331 -24.06 -13.19 31.32
N LYS A 332 -24.75 -14.00 30.52
CA LYS A 332 -26.22 -14.10 30.42
C LYS A 332 -26.96 -14.30 31.76
N ALA A 333 -26.25 -14.47 32.88
CA ALA A 333 -26.80 -14.75 34.21
C ALA A 333 -26.53 -13.65 35.27
N SER A 334 -25.97 -12.49 34.93
CA SER A 334 -25.86 -11.40 35.93
C SER A 334 -27.18 -10.62 36.01
N LYS A 335 -27.94 -10.78 37.11
CA LYS A 335 -29.09 -9.91 37.43
C LYS A 335 -28.64 -8.45 37.36
N ALA A 336 -29.45 -7.61 36.71
CA ALA A 336 -29.18 -6.19 36.57
C ALA A 336 -29.00 -5.55 37.96
N LEU A 337 -27.82 -5.00 38.22
CA LEU A 337 -27.48 -4.41 39.52
C LEU A 337 -27.87 -2.93 39.53
N ASN A 338 -28.60 -2.50 40.56
CA ASN A 338 -28.94 -1.11 40.83
C ASN A 338 -28.30 -0.69 42.16
N VAL A 339 -27.22 0.09 42.12
CA VAL A 339 -26.47 0.49 43.34
C VAL A 339 -26.06 1.96 43.26
N SER A 340 -26.23 2.68 44.36
CA SER A 340 -25.75 4.05 44.57
C SER A 340 -24.53 4.08 45.50
N PHE A 341 -23.53 4.87 45.14
CA PHE A 341 -22.34 5.16 45.96
C PHE A 341 -22.28 6.65 46.24
N GLU A 342 -22.28 7.03 47.51
CA GLU A 342 -22.19 8.43 47.93
C GLU A 342 -20.74 8.84 48.20
N LYS A 343 -20.43 10.11 47.95
CA LYS A 343 -19.13 10.72 48.24
C LYS A 343 -18.74 10.50 49.71
N SER A 344 -17.47 10.17 49.95
CA SER A 344 -16.88 10.00 51.30
C SER A 344 -17.40 8.83 52.15
N LYS A 345 -18.18 7.89 51.59
CA LYS A 345 -18.57 6.64 52.27
C LYS A 345 -17.68 5.46 51.85
N LYS A 346 -17.49 4.47 52.74
CA LYS A 346 -16.76 3.22 52.47
C LYS A 346 -17.74 2.09 52.23
N TYR A 347 -17.52 1.31 51.17
CA TYR A 347 -18.40 0.22 50.77
C TYR A 347 -17.61 -1.09 50.65
N LEU A 348 -18.18 -2.19 51.14
CA LEU A 348 -17.61 -3.53 51.04
C LEU A 348 -18.40 -4.35 50.01
N LEU A 349 -17.74 -4.78 48.93
CA LEU A 349 -18.29 -5.72 47.96
C LEU A 349 -17.91 -7.14 48.38
N LYS A 350 -18.90 -8.01 48.58
CA LYS A 350 -18.69 -9.40 49.00
C LYS A 350 -19.49 -10.34 48.11
N GLY A 351 -18.80 -11.21 47.40
CA GLY A 351 -19.38 -12.23 46.54
C GLY A 351 -18.51 -13.49 46.50
N LYS A 352 -19.07 -14.56 45.92
CA LYS A 352 -18.31 -15.80 45.68
C LYS A 352 -17.30 -15.56 44.55
N SER A 353 -16.18 -16.30 44.57
CA SER A 353 -15.16 -16.21 43.52
C SER A 353 -15.80 -16.34 42.13
N GLY A 354 -15.48 -15.40 41.24
CA GLY A 354 -16.01 -15.35 39.89
C GLY A 354 -17.42 -14.77 39.76
N ILE A 355 -18.06 -14.18 40.77
CA ILE A 355 -19.41 -13.56 40.61
C ILE A 355 -19.40 -12.18 39.92
N GLY A 356 -18.22 -11.57 39.80
CA GLY A 356 -18.04 -10.26 39.15
C GLY A 356 -17.60 -9.13 40.07
N ASP A 357 -17.26 -9.40 41.34
CA ASP A 357 -16.80 -8.37 42.30
C ASP A 357 -15.58 -7.59 41.78
N SER A 358 -14.61 -8.30 41.18
CA SER A 358 -13.46 -7.68 40.53
C SER A 358 -13.84 -6.90 39.27
N ASP A 359 -14.83 -7.38 38.51
CA ASP A 359 -15.28 -6.73 37.29
C ASP A 359 -16.04 -5.41 37.59
N ILE A 360 -16.77 -5.32 38.71
CA ILE A 360 -17.39 -4.06 39.20
C ILE A 360 -16.31 -3.05 39.61
N MET A 361 -15.28 -3.48 40.34
CA MET A 361 -14.14 -2.61 40.67
C MET A 361 -13.35 -2.18 39.43
N MET A 362 -13.42 -2.95 38.35
CA MET A 362 -12.81 -2.66 37.05
C MET A 362 -13.78 -1.92 36.11
N THR A 363 -14.67 -1.08 36.64
CA THR A 363 -15.48 -0.17 35.81
C THR A 363 -14.85 1.21 35.77
N ASP A 364 -14.95 1.91 34.63
CA ASP A 364 -14.35 3.25 34.44
C ASP A 364 -14.80 4.25 35.51
N THR A 365 -15.97 4.00 36.10
CA THR A 365 -16.61 4.79 37.15
C THR A 365 -15.99 4.60 38.54
N ILE A 366 -15.35 3.46 38.83
CA ILE A 366 -14.87 3.10 40.18
C ILE A 366 -13.35 3.00 40.23
N ASN A 367 -12.70 2.49 39.17
CA ASN A 367 -11.25 2.47 39.05
C ASN A 367 -10.83 2.67 37.59
N PRO A 368 -10.63 3.93 37.15
CA PRO A 368 -10.28 4.25 35.77
C PRO A 368 -8.91 3.71 35.33
N LEU A 369 -8.07 3.22 36.27
CA LEU A 369 -6.78 2.58 35.96
C LEU A 369 -6.92 1.08 35.71
N LYS A 370 -7.89 0.41 36.36
CA LYS A 370 -8.11 -1.05 36.23
C LYS A 370 -9.25 -1.41 35.28
N SER A 371 -10.16 -0.50 34.98
CA SER A 371 -11.24 -0.70 34.02
C SER A 371 -10.81 -0.80 32.58
N LYS A 372 -9.66 -0.21 32.29
CA LYS A 372 -8.91 -0.36 31.07
C LYS A 372 -8.54 -1.82 30.76
N PHE A 373 -8.62 -2.76 31.70
CA PHE A 373 -8.24 -4.16 31.45
C PHE A 373 -9.36 -5.03 30.85
N LYS A 374 -10.61 -4.57 30.74
CA LYS A 374 -11.70 -5.34 30.10
C LYS A 374 -12.74 -4.44 29.44
N GLY A 375 -13.14 -4.80 28.22
CA GLY A 375 -13.98 -3.98 27.32
C GLY A 375 -15.42 -3.84 27.76
N PHE A 376 -15.66 -2.92 28.68
CA PHE A 376 -16.99 -2.57 29.12
C PHE A 376 -17.53 -1.37 28.33
N HIS A 377 -18.52 -1.61 27.48
CA HIS A 377 -19.40 -0.57 26.96
C HIS A 377 -20.72 -0.58 27.72
N LYS A 378 -21.15 0.57 28.25
CA LYS A 378 -22.53 0.82 28.68
C LYS A 378 -23.00 2.22 28.32
N THR A 379 -24.23 2.28 27.84
CA THR A 379 -25.02 3.50 27.66
C THR A 379 -25.61 3.90 29.01
N PHE A 380 -25.30 5.11 29.47
CA PHE A 380 -25.97 5.73 30.62
C PHE A 380 -26.92 6.81 30.12
N LYS A 381 -28.15 6.78 30.63
CA LYS A 381 -29.06 7.93 30.63
C LYS A 381 -29.04 8.51 32.03
N GLN A 382 -28.43 9.68 32.16
CA GLN A 382 -28.69 10.60 33.25
C GLN A 382 -29.11 11.89 32.58
N ASP A 383 -30.24 12.45 33.01
CA ASP A 383 -30.94 13.62 32.46
C ASP A 383 -30.15 14.41 31.40
N ASP A 384 -30.55 14.20 30.14
CA ASP A 384 -30.19 14.90 28.90
C ASP A 384 -28.74 15.01 28.40
N LEU A 385 -27.72 14.37 29.00
CA LEU A 385 -26.37 14.36 28.41
C LEU A 385 -25.74 12.96 28.43
N GLY A 386 -25.89 12.22 27.33
CA GLY A 386 -25.22 10.94 27.11
C GLY A 386 -23.71 11.11 26.99
N LEU A 387 -22.95 10.59 27.97
CA LEU A 387 -21.49 10.77 28.04
C LEU A 387 -20.72 9.45 28.25
N SER A 388 -19.56 9.36 27.57
CA SER A 388 -18.51 8.36 27.83
C SER A 388 -17.29 9.05 28.44
N LEU A 389 -16.82 8.55 29.59
CA LEU A 389 -15.80 9.20 30.43
C LEU A 389 -14.42 8.60 30.19
N SER A 390 -13.70 9.08 29.18
CA SER A 390 -12.29 8.72 28.90
C SER A 390 -11.28 9.78 29.37
N SER A 391 -11.71 10.86 30.03
CA SER A 391 -10.88 12.05 30.33
C SER A 391 -10.53 12.31 31.80
N PHE A 392 -10.69 11.34 32.70
CA PHE A 392 -10.47 11.61 34.13
C PHE A 392 -8.99 11.61 34.59
N LEU A 393 -8.00 11.42 33.71
CA LEU A 393 -6.60 11.19 34.14
C LEU A 393 -5.52 11.88 33.30
N LEU A 394 -5.56 13.21 33.23
CA LEU A 394 -4.35 14.02 33.06
C LEU A 394 -4.47 15.29 33.91
N ASN A 395 -4.22 15.13 35.21
CA ASN A 395 -3.52 16.10 36.06
C ASN A 395 -3.00 15.39 37.31
#